data_AF-X1FEZ3-F1
#
_entry.id   AF-X1FEZ3-F1
#
_cell.length_a   1.000
_cell.length_b   1.000
_cell.length_c   1.000
_cell.angle_alpha   90.00
_cell.angle_beta   90.00
_cell.angle_gamma   90.00
#
_symmetry.space_group_name_H-M   'P 1'
#
loop_
_entity.id
_entity.type
_entity.pdbx_description
1 polymer ?
#
loop_
_entity_poly.entity_id
_entity_poly.type
_entity_poly.pdbx_seq_one_letter_code
_entity_poly.pdbx_strand_id
1 'polypeptide(L)'
;MKCSNCNKEIMALVHFCPWCGIFLADDTLPLEELKLTFMRADLSGFTKMSEAMIAEDVMAYLNEVFGIFSKIIVSYKGIIYQIIGDEVVSVFGFPKESGFAAHMAIFAAEDMLKKLTELNKKEYLKVRANSGL
;
A
#
# COMPACT_ATOMS: atom_id res chain seq x y z
N MET A 1 33.00 -2.59 9.73
CA MET A 1 33.35 -1.95 11.03
C MET A 1 33.20 -2.98 12.15
N LYS A 2 33.60 -2.70 13.39
CA LYS A 2 33.39 -3.58 14.55
C LYS A 2 32.34 -3.00 15.48
N CYS A 3 31.50 -3.86 16.05
CA CYS A 3 30.50 -3.46 17.05
C CYS A 3 31.18 -2.96 18.33
N SER A 4 30.78 -1.81 18.85
CA SER A 4 31.30 -1.22 20.09
C SER A 4 30.99 -2.05 21.35
N ASN A 5 29.93 -2.87 21.31
CA ASN A 5 29.51 -3.71 22.44
C ASN A 5 30.11 -5.12 22.41
N CYS A 6 30.07 -5.81 21.27
CA CYS A 6 30.49 -7.23 21.17
C CYS A 6 31.73 -7.47 20.32
N ASN A 7 32.34 -6.41 19.76
CA ASN A 7 33.58 -6.43 18.97
C ASN A 7 33.60 -7.33 17.71
N LYS A 8 32.44 -7.87 17.31
CA LYS A 8 32.29 -8.66 16.07
C LYS A 8 32.21 -7.75 14.85
N GLU A 9 32.61 -8.30 13.70
CA GLU A 9 32.50 -7.62 12.42
C GLU A 9 31.03 -7.43 12.01
N ILE A 10 30.77 -6.23 11.48
CA ILE A 10 29.45 -5.76 11.06
C ILE A 10 29.59 -4.87 9.80
N MET A 11 28.55 -4.89 8.97
CA MET A 11 28.42 -4.00 7.82
C MET A 11 28.19 -2.55 8.28
N ALA A 12 28.60 -1.57 7.49
CA ALA A 12 28.49 -0.15 7.89
C ALA A 12 27.07 0.43 7.82
N LEU A 13 26.11 -0.28 7.19
CA LEU A 13 24.74 0.19 6.94
C LEU A 13 23.69 -0.49 7.84
N VAL A 14 24.10 -1.16 8.92
CA VAL A 14 23.15 -1.82 9.83
C VAL A 14 22.84 -0.92 11.03
N HIS A 15 21.55 -0.68 11.30
CA HIS A 15 21.11 0.07 12.48
C HIS A 15 21.29 -0.73 13.78
N PHE A 16 21.28 -2.07 13.71
CA PHE A 16 21.45 -2.97 14.85
C PHE A 16 22.62 -3.93 14.63
N CYS A 17 23.32 -4.27 15.70
CA CYS A 17 24.30 -5.35 15.65
C CYS A 17 23.59 -6.71 15.54
N PRO A 18 23.82 -7.50 14.47
CA PRO A 18 23.16 -8.80 14.30
C PRO A 18 23.59 -9.86 15.33
N TRP A 19 24.63 -9.57 16.12
CA TRP A 19 25.19 -10.51 17.07
C TRP A 19 24.78 -10.28 18.52
N CYS A 20 24.58 -9.02 18.91
CA CYS A 20 24.27 -8.67 20.30
C CYS A 20 23.09 -7.72 20.46
N GLY A 21 22.47 -7.28 19.34
CA GLY A 21 21.27 -6.45 19.36
C GLY A 21 21.47 -4.99 19.78
N ILE A 22 22.71 -4.52 19.98
CA ILE A 22 22.92 -3.10 20.31
C ILE A 22 22.61 -2.21 19.11
N PHE A 23 22.04 -1.05 19.39
CA PHE A 23 21.86 0.01 18.42
C PHE A 23 23.22 0.61 18.01
N LEU A 24 23.47 0.73 16.71
CA LEU A 24 24.77 1.11 16.14
C LEU A 24 24.75 2.43 15.37
N ALA A 25 23.59 2.87 14.94
CA ALA A 25 23.41 4.16 14.28
C ALA A 25 22.88 5.20 15.28
N ASP A 26 22.84 6.46 14.89
CA ASP A 26 21.90 7.40 15.50
C ASP A 26 20.52 7.10 14.89
N ASP A 27 19.51 6.92 15.74
CA ASP A 27 18.15 6.51 15.33
C ASP A 27 17.36 7.68 14.72
N THR A 28 18.04 8.80 14.46
CA THR A 28 17.49 9.98 13.83
C THR A 28 17.27 9.72 12.33
N LEU A 29 16.25 8.92 12.04
CA LEU A 29 15.60 9.00 10.73
C LEU A 29 15.23 10.47 10.50
N PRO A 30 15.59 11.06 9.34
CA PRO A 30 15.20 12.43 9.05
C PRO A 30 13.68 12.53 9.16
N LEU A 31 13.23 13.35 10.10
CA LEU A 31 11.83 13.66 10.26
C LEU A 31 11.46 14.63 9.13
N GLU A 32 10.77 14.11 8.12
CA GLU A 32 10.22 14.88 7.03
C GLU A 32 8.69 14.79 7.12
N GLU A 33 8.04 15.94 7.30
CA GLU A 33 6.59 16.04 7.19
C GLU A 33 6.24 16.10 5.71
N LEU A 34 5.49 15.10 5.23
CA LEU A 34 5.03 15.02 3.84
C LEU A 34 3.51 15.04 3.80
N LYS A 35 2.94 15.99 3.07
CA LYS A 35 1.53 16.01 2.74
C LYS A 35 1.23 14.98 1.64
N LEU A 36 0.56 13.90 2.02
CA LEU A 36 0.23 12.78 1.16
C LEU A 36 -1.28 12.64 0.96
N THR A 37 -1.66 11.93 -0.09
CA THR A 37 -3.05 11.47 -0.27
C THR A 37 -3.10 9.97 -0.10
N PHE A 38 -3.93 9.52 0.85
CA PHE A 38 -4.26 8.11 1.03
C PHE A 38 -5.61 7.82 0.37
N MET A 39 -5.66 6.78 -0.46
CA MET A 39 -6.88 6.22 -1.01
C MET A 39 -7.08 4.81 -0.47
N ARG A 40 -8.26 4.58 0.12
CA ARG A 40 -8.76 3.27 0.53
C ARG A 40 -9.87 2.86 -0.42
N ALA A 41 -9.79 1.66 -0.97
CA ALA A 41 -10.79 1.11 -1.86
C ALA A 41 -11.19 -0.29 -1.40
N ASP A 42 -12.47 -0.47 -1.12
CA ASP A 42 -13.07 -1.66 -0.52
C ASP A 42 -14.17 -2.22 -1.43
N LEU A 43 -14.24 -3.56 -1.56
CA LEU A 43 -15.16 -4.23 -2.46
C LEU A 43 -16.53 -4.45 -1.80
N SER A 44 -17.54 -3.72 -2.26
CA SER A 44 -18.89 -3.87 -1.69
C SER A 44 -19.51 -5.21 -2.06
N GLY A 45 -20.03 -5.91 -1.06
CA GLY A 45 -20.65 -7.23 -1.23
C GLY A 45 -19.66 -8.39 -1.09
N PHE A 46 -18.36 -8.10 -0.95
CA PHE A 46 -17.32 -9.12 -0.81
C PHE A 46 -17.53 -10.00 0.42
N THR A 47 -17.87 -9.44 1.60
CA THR A 47 -18.10 -10.23 2.82
C THR A 47 -19.14 -11.35 2.61
N LYS A 48 -20.26 -11.02 1.95
CA LYS A 48 -21.32 -12.00 1.67
C LYS A 48 -20.87 -13.02 0.61
N MET A 49 -20.10 -12.58 -0.38
CA MET A 49 -19.56 -13.44 -1.43
C MET A 49 -18.56 -14.44 -0.85
N SER A 50 -17.63 -13.98 0.00
CA SER A 50 -16.57 -14.81 0.56
C SER A 50 -17.10 -15.87 1.53
N GLU A 51 -18.18 -15.60 2.26
CA GLU A 51 -18.87 -16.58 3.09
C GLU A 51 -19.47 -17.76 2.29
N ALA A 52 -19.75 -17.55 1.00
CA ALA A 52 -20.34 -18.56 0.12
C ALA A 52 -19.30 -19.27 -0.78
N MET A 53 -18.02 -18.93 -0.65
CA MET A 53 -16.92 -19.44 -1.47
C MET A 53 -15.91 -20.20 -0.61
N ILE A 54 -15.18 -21.13 -1.24
CA ILE A 54 -14.01 -21.73 -0.62
C ILE A 54 -12.85 -20.73 -0.63
N ALA A 55 -11.92 -20.87 0.32
CA ALA A 55 -10.83 -19.92 0.51
C ALA A 55 -9.97 -19.74 -0.75
N GLU A 56 -9.71 -20.83 -1.48
CA GLU A 56 -8.95 -20.82 -2.71
C GLU A 56 -9.59 -19.91 -3.78
N ASP A 57 -10.91 -20.00 -3.94
CA ASP A 57 -11.65 -19.20 -4.92
C ASP A 57 -11.70 -17.73 -4.51
N VAL A 58 -11.82 -17.45 -3.21
CA VAL A 58 -11.77 -16.08 -2.67
C VAL A 58 -10.40 -15.45 -2.97
N MET A 59 -9.32 -16.20 -2.73
CA MET A 59 -7.96 -15.73 -3.01
C MET A 59 -7.71 -15.52 -4.51
N ALA A 60 -8.20 -16.43 -5.36
CA ALA A 60 -8.11 -16.28 -6.82
C ALA A 60 -8.83 -15.01 -7.29
N TYR A 61 -10.03 -14.76 -6.75
CA TYR A 61 -10.81 -13.56 -7.05
C TYR A 61 -10.08 -12.27 -6.61
N LEU A 62 -9.57 -12.23 -5.37
CA LEU A 62 -8.84 -11.07 -4.86
C LEU A 62 -7.57 -10.80 -5.69
N ASN A 63 -6.83 -11.84 -6.06
CA ASN A 63 -5.62 -11.69 -6.88
C ASN A 63 -5.93 -11.14 -8.28
N GLU A 64 -7.04 -11.57 -8.90
CA GLU A 64 -7.50 -11.01 -10.17
C GLU A 64 -7.79 -9.51 -10.04
N VAL A 65 -8.62 -9.13 -9.06
CA VAL A 65 -9.06 -7.75 -8.87
C VAL A 65 -7.92 -6.84 -8.44
N PHE A 66 -7.11 -7.24 -7.45
CA PHE A 66 -5.98 -6.44 -6.99
C PHE A 66 -4.84 -6.38 -8.00
N GLY A 67 -4.68 -7.40 -8.86
CA GLY A 67 -3.78 -7.33 -10.00
C GLY A 67 -4.15 -6.22 -10.99
N ILE A 68 -5.46 -5.97 -11.18
CA ILE A 68 -5.97 -4.86 -11.99
C ILE A 68 -5.74 -3.52 -11.27
N PHE A 69 -6.14 -3.42 -10.00
CA PHE A 69 -5.99 -2.20 -9.22
C PHE A 69 -4.53 -1.77 -9.12
N SER A 70 -3.62 -2.72 -8.89
CA SER A 70 -2.18 -2.46 -8.83
C SER A 70 -1.67 -1.78 -10.09
N LYS A 71 -2.05 -2.26 -11.28
CA LYS A 71 -1.65 -1.66 -12.55
C LYS A 71 -2.16 -0.22 -12.70
N ILE A 72 -3.40 0.03 -12.28
CA ILE A 72 -4.03 1.35 -12.35
C ILE A 72 -3.39 2.31 -11.34
N ILE A 73 -3.26 1.91 -10.07
CA ILE A 73 -2.64 2.72 -9.03
C ILE A 73 -1.22 3.14 -9.46
N VAL A 74 -0.42 2.21 -9.99
CA VAL A 74 0.94 2.49 -10.46
C VAL A 74 0.96 3.41 -11.69
N SER A 75 0.00 3.30 -12.61
CA SER A 75 -0.08 4.20 -13.78
C SER A 75 -0.32 5.66 -13.37
N TYR A 76 -1.05 5.86 -12.27
CA TYR A 76 -1.28 7.16 -11.63
C TYR A 76 -0.22 7.54 -10.58
N LYS A 77 0.96 6.91 -10.60
CA LYS A 77 2.08 7.19 -9.67
C LYS A 77 1.75 6.97 -8.20
N GLY A 78 0.72 6.17 -7.92
CA GLY A 78 0.40 5.69 -6.59
C GLY A 78 1.24 4.46 -6.23
N ILE A 79 1.34 4.21 -4.93
CA ILE A 79 1.99 3.02 -4.37
C ILE A 79 0.96 2.30 -3.53
N ILE A 80 0.88 0.97 -3.66
CA ILE A 80 0.12 0.14 -2.72
C ILE A 80 0.89 0.15 -1.41
N TYR A 81 0.32 0.78 -0.38
CA TYR A 81 0.88 0.83 0.95
C TYR A 81 0.56 -0.46 1.72
N GLN A 82 -0.70 -0.89 1.64
CA GLN A 82 -1.16 -2.07 2.37
C GLN A 82 -2.39 -2.68 1.69
N ILE A 83 -2.55 -3.99 1.86
CA ILE A 83 -3.79 -4.72 1.55
C ILE A 83 -4.30 -5.33 2.85
N ILE A 84 -5.57 -5.10 3.17
CA ILE A 84 -6.21 -5.57 4.41
C ILE A 84 -7.54 -6.22 4.04
N GLY A 85 -7.56 -7.56 3.94
CA GLY A 85 -8.74 -8.28 3.47
C GLY A 85 -9.08 -7.90 2.02
N ASP A 86 -10.28 -7.37 1.82
CA ASP A 86 -10.82 -6.86 0.57
C ASP A 86 -10.56 -5.36 0.32
N GLU A 87 -9.84 -4.71 1.24
CA GLU A 87 -9.43 -3.33 1.09
C GLU A 87 -8.00 -3.20 0.55
N VAL A 88 -7.83 -2.34 -0.46
CA VAL A 88 -6.53 -1.83 -0.87
C VAL A 88 -6.32 -0.41 -0.36
N VAL A 89 -5.18 -0.18 0.29
CA VAL A 89 -4.73 1.13 0.76
C VAL A 89 -3.55 1.56 -0.10
N SER A 90 -3.68 2.72 -0.72
CA SER A 90 -2.66 3.29 -1.60
C SER A 90 -2.33 4.73 -1.20
N VAL A 91 -1.10 5.12 -1.50
CA VAL A 91 -0.56 6.44 -1.20
C VAL A 91 -0.10 7.12 -2.48
N PHE A 92 -0.39 8.40 -2.61
CA PHE A 92 0.00 9.26 -3.73
C PHE A 92 0.77 10.46 -3.20
N GLY A 93 1.77 10.93 -3.97
CA GLY A 93 2.69 11.98 -3.53
C GLY A 93 3.85 11.48 -2.68
N PHE A 94 4.17 10.18 -2.73
CA PHE A 94 5.35 9.59 -2.11
C PHE A 94 6.34 9.12 -3.21
N PRO A 95 7.67 9.26 -3.06
CA PRO A 95 8.42 9.71 -1.87
C PRO A 95 8.60 11.24 -1.74
N LYS A 96 7.99 12.02 -2.62
CA LYS A 96 8.02 13.49 -2.59
C LYS A 96 6.64 14.05 -2.83
N GLU A 97 6.26 15.06 -2.05
CA GLU A 97 4.96 15.71 -2.16
C GLU A 97 4.62 16.08 -3.61
N SER A 98 3.33 15.98 -3.93
CA SER A 98 2.80 16.39 -5.22
C SER A 98 1.48 17.12 -5.03
N GLY A 99 1.37 18.32 -5.59
CA GLY A 99 0.11 19.07 -5.64
C GLY A 99 -1.01 18.35 -6.41
N PHE A 100 -0.67 17.30 -7.16
CA PHE A 100 -1.61 16.49 -7.93
C PHE A 100 -1.99 15.17 -7.24
N ALA A 101 -1.46 14.88 -6.04
CA ALA A 101 -1.69 13.61 -5.34
C ALA A 101 -3.19 13.25 -5.21
N ALA A 102 -4.01 14.23 -4.81
CA ALA A 102 -5.45 14.05 -4.70
C ALA A 102 -6.12 13.75 -6.05
N HIS A 103 -5.71 14.44 -7.13
CA HIS A 103 -6.25 14.20 -8.47
C HIS A 103 -5.86 12.82 -8.99
N MET A 104 -4.61 12.41 -8.79
CA MET A 104 -4.11 11.10 -9.18
C MET A 104 -4.87 9.98 -8.46
N ALA A 105 -5.16 10.15 -7.16
CA ALA A 105 -5.97 9.21 -6.39
C ALA A 105 -7.40 9.09 -6.95
N ILE A 106 -8.04 10.22 -7.27
CA ILE A 106 -9.40 10.24 -7.84
C ILE A 106 -9.44 9.59 -9.22
N PHE A 107 -8.50 9.92 -10.12
CA PHE A 107 -8.47 9.33 -11.45
C PHE A 107 -8.18 7.82 -11.40
N ALA A 108 -7.30 7.38 -10.51
CA ALA A 108 -7.09 5.96 -10.25
C ALA A 108 -8.38 5.28 -9.78
N ALA A 109 -9.12 5.89 -8.85
CA ALA A 109 -10.39 5.38 -8.37
C ALA A 109 -11.45 5.22 -9.48
N GLU A 110 -11.57 6.23 -10.35
CA GLU A 110 -12.49 6.19 -11.47
C GLU A 110 -12.15 5.06 -12.45
N ASP A 111 -10.88 4.89 -12.79
CA ASP A 111 -10.46 3.84 -13.73
C ASP A 111 -10.57 2.44 -13.10
N MET A 112 -10.33 2.29 -11.80
CA MET A 112 -10.62 1.04 -11.09
C MET A 112 -12.11 0.69 -11.17
N LEU A 113 -13.00 1.66 -10.94
CA LEU A 113 -14.45 1.45 -11.01
C LEU A 113 -14.91 1.10 -12.44
N LYS A 114 -14.40 1.80 -13.46
CA LYS A 114 -14.65 1.46 -14.86
C LYS A 114 -14.23 0.03 -15.15
N LYS A 115 -13.05 -0.39 -14.66
CA LYS A 115 -12.53 -1.72 -14.96
C LYS A 115 -13.31 -2.84 -14.30
N LEU A 116 -13.81 -2.64 -13.07
CA LEU A 116 -14.75 -3.58 -12.45
C LEU A 116 -16.04 -3.72 -13.26
N THR A 117 -16.56 -2.60 -13.74
CA THR A 117 -17.80 -2.55 -14.53
C THR A 117 -17.64 -3.32 -15.84
N GLU A 118 -16.51 -3.16 -16.53
CA GLU A 118 -16.18 -3.92 -17.76
C GLU A 118 -16.11 -5.43 -17.54
N LEU A 119 -15.70 -5.87 -16.35
CA LEU A 119 -15.61 -7.28 -16.00
C LEU A 119 -16.96 -7.88 -15.57
N ASN A 120 -18.04 -7.09 -15.64
CA ASN A 120 -19.40 -7.47 -15.24
C ASN A 120 -19.46 -8.04 -13.81
N LYS A 121 -18.55 -7.56 -12.95
CA LYS A 121 -18.57 -7.83 -11.52
C LYS A 121 -19.73 -6.99 -10.95
N LYS A 122 -20.68 -7.62 -10.26
CA LYS A 122 -21.89 -6.95 -9.71
C LYS A 122 -21.58 -6.11 -8.47
N GLU A 123 -20.34 -6.17 -8.03
CA GLU A 123 -19.75 -5.41 -6.93
C GLU A 123 -19.48 -3.96 -7.36
N TYR A 124 -19.61 -3.03 -6.42
CA TYR A 124 -19.21 -1.64 -6.60
C TYR A 124 -18.12 -1.28 -5.60
N LEU A 125 -17.23 -0.38 -6.01
CA LEU A 125 -16.09 0.03 -5.20
C LEU A 125 -16.50 1.13 -4.21
N LYS A 126 -16.30 0.90 -2.91
CA LYS A 126 -16.35 1.98 -1.91
C LYS A 126 -14.97 2.62 -1.85
N VAL A 127 -14.87 3.84 -2.36
CA VAL A 127 -13.61 4.59 -2.33
C VAL A 127 -13.69 5.72 -1.32
N ARG A 128 -12.64 5.85 -0.51
CA ARG A 128 -12.40 7.02 0.34
C ARG A 128 -10.99 7.52 0.10
N ALA A 129 -10.86 8.79 -0.27
CA ALA A 129 -9.58 9.47 -0.40
C ALA A 129 -9.48 10.59 0.64
N ASN A 130 -8.42 10.58 1.42
CA ASN A 130 -8.12 11.62 2.40
C ASN A 130 -6.73 12.18 2.12
N SER A 131 -6.59 13.49 2.15
CA SER A 131 -5.28 14.16 2.06
C SER A 131 -4.96 14.79 3.41
N GLY A 132 -3.76 14.54 3.91
CA GLY A 132 -3.34 14.96 5.24
C GLY A 132 -1.83 15.14 5.34
N LEU A 133 -1.42 15.77 6.44
CA LEU A 133 -0.05 15.73 6.96
C LEU A 133 0.15 14.43 7.75
#